data_AF-A0A2W4SNR1-F1
#
_entry.id   AF-A0A2W4SNR1-F1
#
_cell.length_a   1.000
_cell.length_b   1.000
_cell.length_c   1.000
_cell.angle_alpha   90.00
_cell.angle_beta   90.00
_cell.angle_gamma   90.00
#
_symmetry.space_group_name_H-M   'P 1'
#
loop_
_entity.id
_entity.type
_entity.pdbx_description
1 polymer ?
#
loop_
_entity_poly.entity_id
_entity_poly.type
_entity_poly.pdbx_seq_one_letter_code
_entity_poly.pdbx_strand_id
1 'polypeptide(L)'
;MRGNLILVIVLVLTQISGCTPSRHEMGLAVVRQMGDVPCFSIENTEKTRVGKPNLVAIEVVGEHGEKVWAIEFKKLPPLTPDQCIPYGQTIAVYPPLVPAGPLIPGQVYGVSIIAPLQDQYEAHSYSAEFCLLKHSGSGVRVHQIQMDMEASRWMREVCKVEITN
;
A
#
# COMPACT_ATOMS: atom_id res chain seq x y z
N MET A 1 2.03 33.22 -72.49
CA MET A 1 1.35 33.58 -71.23
C MET A 1 1.41 32.36 -70.33
N ARG A 2 2.30 32.36 -69.31
CA ARG A 2 2.46 31.25 -68.36
C ARG A 2 1.89 31.73 -67.02
N GLY A 3 0.77 31.15 -66.60
CA GLY A 3 0.14 31.43 -65.32
C GLY A 3 0.84 30.67 -64.19
N ASN A 4 1.32 31.41 -63.19
CA ASN A 4 1.85 30.84 -61.93
C ASN A 4 0.69 30.35 -61.07
N LEU A 5 0.69 29.07 -60.71
CA LEU A 5 -0.22 28.49 -59.73
C LEU A 5 0.45 28.58 -58.35
N ILE A 6 -0.05 29.46 -57.47
CA ILE A 6 0.41 29.60 -56.09
C ILE A 6 -0.26 28.51 -55.24
N LEU A 7 0.54 27.61 -54.67
CA LEU A 7 0.10 26.58 -53.74
C LEU A 7 0.08 27.17 -52.32
N VAL A 8 -1.11 27.34 -51.72
CA VAL A 8 -1.26 27.79 -50.33
C VAL A 8 -1.36 26.56 -49.44
N ILE A 9 -0.32 26.30 -48.64
CA ILE A 9 -0.29 25.21 -47.65
C ILE A 9 -0.90 25.73 -46.35
N VAL A 10 -2.09 25.27 -46.01
CA VAL A 10 -2.76 25.57 -44.74
C VAL A 10 -2.27 24.56 -43.69
N LEU A 11 -1.43 25.03 -42.76
CA LEU A 11 -0.99 24.27 -41.58
C LEU A 11 -2.09 24.33 -40.51
N VAL A 12 -2.80 23.23 -40.31
CA VAL A 12 -3.78 23.06 -39.21
C VAL A 12 -3.01 22.64 -37.96
N LEU A 13 -2.83 23.57 -37.02
CA LEU A 13 -2.29 23.29 -35.68
C LEU A 13 -3.36 22.57 -34.84
N THR A 14 -3.28 21.24 -34.77
CA THR A 14 -4.09 20.46 -33.83
C THR A 14 -3.54 20.64 -32.42
N GLN A 15 -4.24 21.43 -31.60
CA GLN A 15 -3.96 21.57 -30.17
C GLN A 15 -4.33 20.26 -29.46
N ILE A 16 -3.35 19.39 -29.25
CA ILE A 16 -3.52 18.20 -28.41
C ILE A 16 -3.53 18.69 -26.96
N SER A 17 -4.73 18.88 -26.40
CA SER A 17 -4.90 19.06 -24.96
C SER A 17 -4.47 17.75 -24.28
N GLY A 18 -3.20 17.68 -23.87
CA GLY A 18 -2.69 16.55 -23.11
C GLY A 18 -3.33 16.53 -21.73
N CYS A 19 -4.37 15.71 -21.55
CA CYS A 19 -4.77 15.26 -20.22
C CYS A 19 -3.64 14.35 -19.71
N THR A 20 -2.68 14.90 -18.99
CA THR A 20 -1.75 14.09 -18.20
C THR A 20 -2.57 13.45 -17.07
N PRO A 21 -2.69 12.11 -17.01
CA PRO A 21 -3.32 11.48 -15.85
C PRO A 21 -2.51 11.88 -14.62
N SER A 22 -3.16 12.42 -13.58
CA SER A 22 -2.54 12.47 -12.25
C SER A 22 -2.31 11.03 -11.82
N ARG A 23 -1.08 10.55 -11.97
CA ARG A 23 -0.68 9.25 -11.42
C ARG A 23 -0.62 9.44 -9.91
N HIS A 24 -1.68 9.04 -9.21
CA HIS A 24 -1.60 8.79 -7.78
C HIS A 24 -0.53 7.71 -7.56
N GLU A 25 0.65 8.12 -7.10
CA GLU A 25 1.75 7.21 -6.80
C GLU A 25 1.38 6.42 -5.53
N MET A 26 1.10 5.13 -5.67
CA MET A 26 0.94 4.24 -4.52
C MET A 26 2.29 4.02 -3.86
N GLY A 27 2.40 4.31 -2.56
CA GLY A 27 3.60 4.05 -1.79
C GLY A 27 3.70 2.59 -1.33
N LEU A 28 4.87 2.23 -0.81
CA LEU A 28 5.08 0.91 -0.21
C LEU A 28 4.75 0.95 1.29
N ALA A 29 3.90 0.03 1.72
CA ALA A 29 3.77 -0.29 3.14
C ALA A 29 4.88 -1.29 3.53
N VAL A 30 5.22 -1.30 4.82
CA VAL A 30 6.20 -2.23 5.38
C VAL A 30 5.53 -3.01 6.49
N VAL A 31 5.58 -4.34 6.38
CA VAL A 31 5.00 -5.30 7.30
C VAL A 31 6.13 -5.96 8.10
N ARG A 32 6.05 -5.89 9.43
CA ARG A 32 7.06 -6.46 10.34
C ARG A 32 6.42 -7.34 11.41
N GLN A 33 7.22 -8.17 12.06
CA GLN A 33 6.80 -8.91 13.24
C GLN A 33 6.75 -7.99 14.46
N MET A 34 5.66 -8.05 15.25
CA MET A 34 5.60 -7.49 16.60
C MET A 34 4.87 -8.45 17.53
N GLY A 35 5.60 -9.12 18.43
CA GLY A 35 5.03 -10.25 19.19
C GLY A 35 4.64 -11.37 18.23
N ASP A 36 3.39 -11.80 18.25
CA ASP A 36 2.84 -12.85 17.36
C ASP A 36 1.93 -12.29 16.24
N VAL A 37 1.90 -10.96 16.05
CA VAL A 37 1.06 -10.31 15.05
C VAL A 37 1.88 -9.48 14.05
N PRO A 38 1.38 -9.26 12.82
CA PRO A 38 1.97 -8.29 11.92
C PRO A 38 1.75 -6.88 12.47
N CYS A 39 2.72 -6.00 12.24
CA CYS A 39 2.57 -4.57 12.42
C CYS A 39 2.87 -3.85 11.11
N PHE A 40 2.21 -2.71 10.91
CA PHE A 40 2.19 -2.00 9.65
C PHE A 40 2.81 -0.61 9.79
N SER A 41 3.64 -0.26 8.82
CA SER A 41 4.31 1.03 8.71
C SER A 41 4.39 1.43 7.23
N ILE A 42 4.90 2.62 6.95
CA ILE A 42 5.20 3.07 5.59
C ILE A 42 6.70 3.00 5.33
N GLU A 43 7.10 2.87 4.07
CA GLU A 43 8.51 2.86 3.69
C GLU A 43 9.23 4.16 4.14
N ASN A 44 10.46 4.03 4.60
CA ASN A 44 11.26 5.15 5.09
C ASN A 44 11.99 5.87 3.94
N THR A 45 11.25 6.68 3.19
CA THR A 45 11.77 7.55 2.12
C THR A 45 11.96 8.98 2.61
N GLU A 46 12.71 9.79 1.87
CA GLU A 46 12.83 11.23 2.18
C GLU A 46 11.46 11.93 2.13
N LYS A 47 10.62 11.57 1.15
CA LYS A 47 9.26 12.08 0.99
C LYS A 47 8.42 11.82 2.24
N THR A 48 8.45 10.61 2.79
CA THR A 48 7.69 10.24 3.99
C THR A 48 8.27 10.84 5.28
N ARG A 49 9.58 11.11 5.35
CA ARG A 49 10.20 11.78 6.50
C ARG A 49 9.84 13.26 6.57
N VAL A 50 9.89 13.96 5.43
CA VAL A 50 9.65 15.41 5.36
C VAL A 50 8.17 15.75 5.28
N GLY A 51 7.40 14.97 4.52
CA GLY A 51 6.02 15.32 4.15
C GLY A 51 4.94 15.01 5.19
N LYS A 52 5.32 14.47 6.37
CA LYS A 52 4.43 14.24 7.53
C LYS A 52 3.09 13.58 7.15
N PRO A 53 3.10 12.32 6.69
CA PRO A 53 1.89 11.63 6.27
C PRO A 53 0.89 11.51 7.42
N ASN A 54 -0.35 11.95 7.21
CA ASN A 54 -1.39 11.92 8.23
C ASN A 54 -2.15 10.62 8.15
N LEU A 55 -2.02 9.74 9.14
CA LEU A 55 -2.73 8.47 9.13
C LEU A 55 -4.24 8.68 9.24
N VAL A 56 -4.96 8.21 8.21
CA VAL A 56 -6.43 8.27 8.10
C VAL A 56 -7.05 6.90 8.29
N ALA A 57 -6.47 5.84 7.73
CA ALA A 57 -7.03 4.49 7.88
C ALA A 57 -6.00 3.39 7.66
N ILE A 58 -6.28 2.22 8.21
CA ILE A 58 -5.62 0.96 7.85
C ILE A 58 -6.70 -0.06 7.54
N GLU A 59 -6.52 -0.76 6.44
CA GLU A 59 -7.36 -1.87 6.00
C GLU A 59 -6.51 -3.09 5.72
N VAL A 60 -6.95 -4.25 6.22
CA VAL A 60 -6.39 -5.55 5.88
C VAL A 60 -7.48 -6.39 5.26
N VAL A 61 -7.18 -6.94 4.09
CA VAL A 61 -8.06 -7.80 3.32
C VAL A 61 -7.45 -9.20 3.18
N GLY A 62 -8.30 -10.21 3.17
CA GLY A 62 -7.91 -11.57 2.81
C GLY A 62 -7.76 -11.75 1.30
N GLU A 63 -7.39 -12.96 0.89
CA GLU A 63 -7.07 -13.31 -0.50
C GLU A 63 -8.23 -13.06 -1.48
N HIS A 64 -9.49 -13.12 -1.00
CA HIS A 64 -10.68 -12.90 -1.82
C HIS A 64 -11.25 -11.47 -1.67
N GLY A 65 -10.50 -10.57 -1.03
CA GLY A 65 -10.87 -9.16 -0.85
C GLY A 65 -11.80 -8.88 0.34
N GLU A 66 -12.10 -9.89 1.15
CA GLU A 66 -12.86 -9.72 2.38
C GLU A 66 -12.06 -8.92 3.42
N LYS A 67 -12.66 -7.88 4.00
CA LYS A 67 -12.03 -7.12 5.09
C LYS A 67 -11.94 -8.00 6.34
N VAL A 68 -10.72 -8.25 6.81
CA VAL A 68 -10.47 -8.97 8.07
C VAL A 68 -10.12 -8.03 9.22
N TRP A 69 -9.74 -6.80 8.91
CA TRP A 69 -9.59 -5.72 9.88
C TRP A 69 -9.64 -4.37 9.17
N ALA A 70 -10.32 -3.40 9.76
CA ALA A 70 -10.33 -2.03 9.26
C ALA A 70 -10.52 -1.04 10.41
N ILE A 71 -9.74 0.03 10.38
CA ILE A 71 -9.82 1.12 11.36
C ILE A 71 -9.64 2.46 10.66
N GLU A 72 -10.47 3.44 11.05
CA GLU A 72 -10.35 4.83 10.63
C GLU A 72 -9.89 5.69 11.82
N PHE A 73 -8.94 6.57 11.56
CA PHE A 73 -8.37 7.51 12.51
C PHE A 73 -8.85 8.92 12.15
N LYS A 74 -9.57 9.60 13.06
CA LYS A 74 -10.00 10.98 12.80
C LYS A 74 -8.87 11.99 12.99
N LYS A 75 -7.93 11.70 13.90
CA LYS A 75 -6.74 12.51 14.15
C LYS A 75 -5.73 11.72 14.98
N LEU A 76 -4.64 11.31 14.35
CA LEU A 76 -3.41 10.86 15.00
C LEU A 76 -2.29 11.88 14.74
N PRO A 77 -1.17 11.84 15.49
CA PRO A 77 0.03 12.51 15.03
C PRO A 77 0.41 12.00 13.63
N PRO A 78 1.20 12.78 12.86
CA PRO A 78 1.74 12.30 11.59
C PRO A 78 2.40 10.93 11.78
N LEU A 79 2.06 9.99 10.89
CA LEU A 79 2.67 8.69 10.84
C LEU A 79 4.15 8.88 10.52
N THR A 80 5.03 8.45 11.42
CA THR A 80 6.45 8.37 11.11
C THR A 80 6.77 6.98 10.56
N PRO A 81 7.74 6.83 9.64
CA PRO A 81 8.13 5.50 9.13
C PRO A 81 8.61 4.51 10.22
N ASP A 82 9.02 5.04 11.38
CA ASP A 82 9.47 4.24 12.53
C ASP A 82 8.31 3.71 13.38
N GLN A 83 7.11 4.29 13.24
CA GLN A 83 5.90 3.78 13.90
C GLN A 83 5.41 2.53 13.20
N CYS A 84 5.25 1.44 13.97
CA CYS A 84 4.65 0.19 13.51
C CYS A 84 3.35 -0.04 14.28
N ILE A 85 2.24 -0.10 13.55
CA ILE A 85 0.89 -0.23 14.13
C ILE A 85 0.51 -1.70 14.11
N PRO A 86 0.37 -2.37 15.27
CA PRO A 86 0.01 -3.78 15.32
C PRO A 86 -1.37 -4.04 14.75
N TYR A 87 -1.52 -5.18 14.09
CA TYR A 87 -2.82 -5.69 13.66
C TYR A 87 -3.78 -5.83 14.83
N GLY A 88 -5.01 -5.34 14.64
CA GLY A 88 -6.03 -5.30 15.69
C GLY A 88 -5.82 -4.21 16.74
N GLN A 89 -4.82 -3.33 16.60
CA GLN A 89 -4.70 -2.19 17.49
C GLN A 89 -5.93 -1.28 17.37
N THR A 90 -6.63 -1.12 18.49
CA THR A 90 -7.72 -0.16 18.62
C THR A 90 -7.27 1.00 19.50
N ILE A 91 -7.81 2.18 19.27
CA ILE A 91 -7.65 3.33 20.16
C ILE A 91 -9.04 3.62 20.73
N ALA A 92 -9.18 3.85 22.04
CA ALA A 92 -10.49 4.00 22.68
C ALA A 92 -11.40 5.06 22.03
N VAL A 93 -10.81 6.05 21.34
CA VAL A 93 -11.53 7.13 20.64
C VAL A 93 -11.98 6.72 19.22
N TYR A 94 -11.40 5.66 18.66
CA TYR A 94 -11.61 5.18 17.29
C TYR A 94 -11.89 3.67 17.31
N PRO A 95 -13.17 3.26 17.44
CA PRO A 95 -13.51 1.85 17.32
C PRO A 95 -13.20 1.36 15.90
N PRO A 96 -12.80 0.09 15.74
CA PRO A 96 -12.55 -0.47 14.41
C PRO A 96 -13.86 -0.49 13.61
N LEU A 97 -13.78 -0.19 12.31
CA LEU A 97 -14.88 -0.39 11.37
C LEU A 97 -15.17 -1.88 11.17
N VAL A 98 -14.11 -2.67 11.12
CA VAL A 98 -14.16 -4.14 11.10
C VAL A 98 -13.20 -4.62 12.19
N PRO A 99 -13.71 -5.28 13.25
CA PRO A 99 -12.86 -5.87 14.28
C PRO A 99 -11.86 -6.84 13.67
N ALA A 100 -10.66 -6.92 14.24
CA ALA A 100 -9.63 -7.84 13.76
C ALA A 100 -10.10 -9.30 13.92
N GLY A 101 -10.28 -9.98 12.79
CA GLY A 101 -10.47 -11.42 12.72
C GLY A 101 -9.15 -12.17 12.90
N PRO A 102 -9.19 -13.50 13.13
CA PRO A 102 -7.98 -14.31 13.17
C PRO A 102 -7.28 -14.33 11.80
N LEU A 103 -5.95 -14.24 11.82
CA LEU A 103 -5.13 -14.45 10.63
C LEU A 103 -4.71 -15.92 10.57
N ILE A 104 -4.90 -16.55 9.41
CA ILE A 104 -4.67 -17.98 9.20
C ILE A 104 -3.28 -18.17 8.56
N PRO A 105 -2.39 -18.97 9.15
CA PRO A 105 -1.11 -19.31 8.54
C PRO A 105 -1.25 -19.87 7.12
N GLY A 106 -0.40 -19.36 6.23
CA GLY A 106 -0.35 -19.70 4.82
C GLY A 106 -1.34 -18.99 3.90
N GLN A 107 -2.29 -18.21 4.45
CA GLN A 107 -3.11 -17.31 3.65
C GLN A 107 -2.36 -16.01 3.33
N VAL A 108 -2.61 -15.48 2.13
CA VAL A 108 -2.11 -14.17 1.71
C VAL A 108 -3.11 -13.10 2.14
N TYR A 109 -2.58 -12.01 2.70
CA TYR A 109 -3.32 -10.83 3.08
C TYR A 109 -2.73 -9.60 2.40
N GLY A 110 -3.59 -8.66 2.03
CA GLY A 110 -3.20 -7.33 1.59
C GLY A 110 -3.41 -6.32 2.72
N VAL A 111 -2.48 -5.38 2.89
CA VAL A 111 -2.68 -4.20 3.75
C VAL A 111 -2.67 -2.94 2.90
N SER A 112 -3.57 -2.01 3.21
CA SER A 112 -3.60 -0.65 2.70
C SER A 112 -3.57 0.35 3.85
N ILE A 113 -2.63 1.28 3.82
CA ILE A 113 -2.52 2.41 4.76
C ILE A 113 -2.89 3.67 4.00
N ILE A 114 -3.93 4.37 4.43
CA ILE A 114 -4.32 5.66 3.86
C ILE A 114 -3.66 6.75 4.70
N ALA A 115 -2.65 7.41 4.14
CA ALA A 115 -1.90 8.44 4.86
C ALA A 115 -1.45 9.59 3.94
N PRO A 116 -2.36 10.50 3.54
CA PRO A 116 -2.03 11.65 2.68
C PRO A 116 -0.96 12.55 3.31
N LEU A 117 -0.10 13.11 2.46
CA LEU A 117 0.87 14.14 2.87
C LEU A 117 0.15 15.49 3.05
N GLN A 118 0.64 16.31 3.98
CA GLN A 118 -0.06 17.53 4.43
C GLN A 118 -0.36 18.54 3.31
N ASP A 119 0.48 18.61 2.27
CA ASP A 119 0.39 19.59 1.19
C ASP A 119 -0.24 19.05 -0.11
N GLN A 120 -0.80 17.83 -0.10
CA GLN A 120 -1.38 17.20 -1.30
C GLN A 120 -2.83 16.79 -1.03
N TYR A 121 -3.77 17.36 -1.80
CA TYR A 121 -5.22 17.05 -1.75
C TYR A 121 -5.59 15.67 -2.31
N GLU A 122 -4.64 14.73 -2.36
CA GLU A 122 -4.80 13.40 -2.94
C GLU A 122 -4.56 12.30 -1.89
N ALA A 123 -5.34 11.21 -1.96
CA ALA A 123 -5.08 10.02 -1.17
C ALA A 123 -3.70 9.46 -1.55
N HIS A 124 -2.74 9.49 -0.63
CA HIS A 124 -1.51 8.73 -0.75
C HIS A 124 -1.70 7.46 0.07
N SER A 125 -2.04 6.39 -0.63
CA SER A 125 -2.18 5.05 -0.08
C SER A 125 -0.84 4.30 -0.18
N TYR A 126 -0.56 3.48 0.82
CA TYR A 126 0.60 2.60 0.87
C TYR A 126 0.14 1.16 0.99
N SER A 127 0.71 0.25 0.20
CA SER A 127 0.27 -1.14 0.19
C SER A 127 1.39 -2.15 0.30
N ALA A 128 1.09 -3.32 0.84
CA ALA A 128 1.95 -4.49 0.84
C ALA A 128 1.11 -5.77 0.92
N GLU A 129 1.69 -6.89 0.50
CA GLU A 129 1.15 -8.23 0.75
C GLU A 129 1.99 -8.94 1.81
N PHE A 130 1.33 -9.75 2.64
CA PHE A 130 2.00 -10.53 3.68
C PHE A 130 1.27 -11.85 3.96
N CYS A 131 1.93 -12.73 4.69
CA CYS A 131 1.33 -13.94 5.24
C CYS A 131 1.96 -14.30 6.57
N LEU A 132 1.30 -15.20 7.29
CA LEU A 132 1.86 -15.84 8.48
C LEU A 132 2.42 -17.21 8.10
N LEU A 133 3.70 -17.44 8.37
CA LEU A 133 4.36 -18.71 8.20
C LEU A 133 4.29 -19.49 9.51
N LYS A 134 3.93 -20.77 9.43
CA LYS A 134 3.88 -21.64 10.60
C LYS A 134 5.29 -22.06 11.01
N HIS A 135 5.60 -21.92 12.29
CA HIS A 135 6.84 -22.41 12.88
C HIS A 135 6.59 -23.76 13.57
N SER A 136 7.55 -24.68 13.46
CA SER A 136 7.45 -26.05 14.00
C SER A 136 7.23 -26.11 15.52
N GLY A 137 7.51 -25.03 16.25
CA GLY A 137 7.37 -24.91 17.71
C GLY A 137 6.09 -24.23 18.21
N SER A 138 5.02 -24.13 17.41
CA SER A 138 3.72 -23.45 17.69
C SER A 138 3.64 -21.94 17.50
N GLY A 139 4.76 -21.28 17.16
CA GLY A 139 4.78 -19.85 16.83
C GLY A 139 4.39 -19.55 15.37
N VAL A 140 4.11 -18.28 15.09
CA VAL A 140 3.94 -17.76 13.72
C VAL A 140 5.04 -16.77 13.40
N ARG A 141 5.45 -16.72 12.12
CA ARG A 141 6.36 -15.71 11.60
C ARG A 141 5.68 -14.91 10.50
N VAL A 142 5.58 -13.61 10.68
CA VAL A 142 5.11 -12.64 9.69
C VAL A 142 6.13 -12.55 8.57
N HIS A 143 5.66 -12.69 7.33
CA HIS A 143 6.47 -12.58 6.13
C HIS A 143 5.82 -11.59 5.17
N GLN A 144 6.52 -10.49 4.86
CA GLN A 144 6.12 -9.59 3.79
C GLN A 144 6.51 -10.20 2.44
N ILE A 145 5.52 -10.37 1.57
CA ILE A 145 5.71 -10.93 0.22
C ILE A 145 6.45 -9.90 -0.63
N GLN A 146 7.50 -10.35 -1.29
CA GLN A 146 8.32 -9.53 -2.18
C GLN A 146 7.91 -9.76 -3.64
N MET A 147 8.11 -8.73 -4.45
CA MET A 147 8.12 -8.86 -5.90
C MET A 147 9.48 -9.44 -6.32
N ASP A 148 9.46 -10.57 -7.00
CA ASP A 148 10.62 -11.01 -7.79
C ASP A 148 10.70 -10.13 -9.03
N MET A 149 11.70 -9.24 -9.07
CA MET A 149 11.89 -8.29 -10.16
C MET A 149 12.36 -8.96 -11.45
N GLU A 150 13.07 -10.09 -11.36
CA GLU A 150 13.56 -10.82 -12.54
C GLU A 150 12.40 -11.59 -13.19
N ALA A 151 11.62 -12.30 -12.39
CA ALA A 151 10.46 -13.05 -12.87
C ALA A 151 9.18 -12.18 -13.01
N SER A 152 9.23 -10.90 -12.60
CA SER A 152 8.10 -9.96 -12.56
C SER A 152 6.84 -10.56 -11.91
N ARG A 153 7.03 -11.27 -10.79
CA ARG A 153 5.94 -11.97 -10.08
C ARG A 153 6.03 -11.78 -8.57
N TRP A 154 4.88 -11.70 -7.91
CA TRP A 154 4.80 -11.74 -6.45
C TRP A 154 5.11 -13.15 -5.93
N MET A 155 6.00 -13.26 -4.95
CA MET A 155 6.46 -14.54 -4.39
C MET A 155 5.46 -15.15 -3.38
N ARG A 156 4.18 -15.25 -3.77
CA ARG A 156 3.10 -15.74 -2.88
C ARG A 156 3.26 -17.22 -2.49
N GLU A 157 4.03 -17.99 -3.26
CA GLU A 157 4.34 -19.39 -2.99
C GLU A 157 5.07 -19.61 -1.66
N VAL A 158 5.81 -18.60 -1.17
CA VAL A 158 6.52 -18.66 0.12
C VAL A 158 5.54 -18.87 1.27
N CYS A 159 4.30 -18.38 1.14
CA CYS A 159 3.26 -18.54 2.15
C CYS A 159 2.83 -19.99 2.36
N LYS A 160 3.05 -20.88 1.39
CA LYS A 160 2.65 -22.29 1.51
C LYS A 160 3.66 -23.16 2.27
N VAL A 161 4.75 -22.57 2.74
CA VAL A 161 5.88 -23.29 3.33
C VAL A 161 5.78 -23.28 4.87
N GLU A 162 5.98 -24.45 5.49
CA GLU A 162 6.26 -24.53 6.93
C GLU A 162 7.76 -24.27 7.17
N ILE A 163 8.11 -23.39 8.12
CA ILE A 163 9.51 -23.10 8.41
C ILE A 163 10.06 -24.13 9.40
N THR A 164 11.01 -24.94 8.92
CA THR A 164 11.87 -25.80 9.75
C THR A 164 13.16 -25.06 10.11
N ASN A 165 13.69 -25.34 11.31
CA ASN A 165 14.89 -24.71 11.87
C ASN A 165 16.18 -25.13 11.15
#